data_AF-A0A7Y8WR96-F1
#
_entry.id   AF-A0A7Y8WR96-F1
#
_cell.length_a   1.000
_cell.length_b   1.000
_cell.length_c   1.000
_cell.angle_alpha   90.00
_cell.angle_beta   90.00
_cell.angle_gamma   90.00
#
_symmetry.space_group_name_H-M   'P 1'
#
loop_
_entity.id
_entity.type
_entity.pdbx_description
1 polymer ?
#
loop_
_entity_poly.entity_id
_entity_poly.type
_entity_poly.pdbx_seq_one_letter_code
_entity_poly.pdbx_strand_id
1 'polypeptide(L)'
;MVDQQQQWEKERLELVSEITRLNETIEKYRQFAETVRTAKTMDFSIYEEVPSHDWLSIDREDYDEIMESLSNLDVWRPWSTEILRRHNR
;
A
#
# COMPACT_ATOMS: atom_id res chain seq x y z
N MET A 1 -30.20 -32.02 -12.94
CA MET A 1 -28.76 -32.17 -13.28
C MET A 1 -28.21 -30.93 -13.98
N VAL A 2 -28.93 -30.33 -14.95
CA VAL A 2 -28.50 -29.09 -15.64
C VAL A 2 -28.39 -27.88 -14.69
N ASP A 3 -29.31 -27.71 -13.73
CA ASP A 3 -29.28 -26.57 -12.79
C ASP A 3 -28.06 -26.55 -11.85
N GLN A 4 -27.57 -27.73 -11.44
CA GLN A 4 -26.36 -27.83 -10.61
C GLN A 4 -25.10 -27.47 -11.39
N GLN A 5 -25.02 -27.85 -12.67
CA GLN A 5 -23.89 -27.46 -13.53
C GLN A 5 -23.88 -25.95 -13.79
N GLN A 6 -25.06 -25.34 -14.00
CA GLN A 6 -25.17 -23.89 -14.17
C GLN A 6 -24.79 -23.13 -12.89
N GLN A 7 -25.20 -23.63 -11.73
CA GLN A 7 -24.83 -23.05 -10.45
C GLN A 7 -23.31 -23.12 -10.19
N TRP A 8 -22.68 -24.26 -10.44
CA TRP A 8 -21.23 -24.39 -10.29
C TRP A 8 -20.44 -23.51 -11.25
N GLU A 9 -20.91 -23.35 -12.49
CA GLU A 9 -20.25 -22.46 -13.45
C GLU A 9 -20.33 -21.00 -13.02
N LYS A 10 -21.47 -20.57 -12.48
CA LYS A 10 -21.63 -19.23 -11.91
C LYS A 10 -20.69 -19.00 -10.73
N GLU A 11 -20.67 -19.92 -9.77
CA GLU A 11 -19.77 -19.85 -8.60
C GLU A 11 -18.29 -19.85 -9.02
N ARG A 12 -17.92 -20.66 -10.02
CA ARG A 12 -16.57 -20.67 -10.58
C ARG A 12 -16.18 -19.30 -11.14
N LEU A 13 -17.07 -18.67 -11.90
CA LEU A 13 -16.82 -17.34 -12.49
C LEU A 13 -16.69 -16.27 -11.40
N GLU A 14 -17.53 -16.30 -10.38
CA GLU A 14 -17.45 -15.39 -9.22
C GLU A 14 -16.11 -15.55 -8.48
N LEU A 15 -15.69 -16.79 -8.21
CA LEU A 15 -14.41 -17.07 -7.56
C LEU A 15 -13.22 -16.64 -8.42
N VAL A 16 -13.25 -16.87 -9.74
CA VAL A 16 -12.20 -16.42 -10.65
C VAL A 16 -12.10 -14.89 -10.67
N SER A 17 -13.23 -14.20 -10.70
CA SER A 17 -13.26 -12.74 -10.62
C SER A 17 -12.64 -12.24 -9.32
N GLU A 18 -12.97 -12.86 -8.19
CA GLU A 18 -12.44 -12.47 -6.89
C GLU A 18 -10.94 -12.75 -6.77
N ILE A 19 -10.47 -13.90 -7.24
CA ILE A 19 -9.04 -14.23 -7.29
C ILE A 19 -8.28 -13.21 -8.15
N THR A 20 -8.84 -12.82 -9.30
CA THR A 20 -8.22 -11.83 -10.18
C THR A 20 -8.06 -10.49 -9.47
N ARG A 21 -9.12 -10.01 -8.80
CA ARG A 21 -9.10 -8.77 -8.00
C ARG A 21 -8.09 -8.81 -6.86
N LEU A 22 -7.98 -9.94 -6.16
CA LEU A 22 -7.01 -10.12 -5.08
C LEU A 22 -5.57 -10.14 -5.61
N ASN A 23 -5.33 -10.79 -6.75
CA ASN A 23 -4.00 -10.81 -7.38
C ASN A 23 -3.55 -9.41 -7.83
N GLU A 24 -4.44 -8.63 -8.45
CA GLU A 24 -4.16 -7.23 -8.80
C GLU A 24 -3.82 -6.39 -7.56
N THR A 25 -4.53 -6.63 -6.45
CA THR A 25 -4.28 -5.95 -5.18
C THR A 25 -2.90 -6.31 -4.63
N ILE A 26 -2.56 -7.60 -4.58
CA ILE A 26 -1.25 -8.09 -4.14
C ILE A 26 -0.13 -7.44 -4.97
N GLU A 27 -0.32 -7.33 -6.28
CA GLU A 27 0.70 -6.76 -7.15
C GLU A 27 0.94 -5.27 -6.88
N LYS A 28 -0.12 -4.49 -6.62
CA LYS A 28 0.03 -3.09 -6.18
C LYS A 28 0.81 -2.98 -4.87
N TYR A 29 0.52 -3.85 -3.90
CA TYR A 29 1.26 -3.86 -2.63
C TYR A 29 2.73 -4.27 -2.81
N ARG A 30 3.04 -5.19 -3.73
CA ARG A 30 4.42 -5.54 -4.07
C ARG A 30 5.18 -4.37 -4.67
N GLN A 31 4.56 -3.66 -5.61
CA GLN A 31 5.15 -2.47 -6.22
C GLN A 31 5.43 -1.40 -5.18
N PHE A 32 4.47 -1.12 -4.30
CA PHE A 32 4.67 -0.19 -3.19
C PHE A 32 5.81 -0.60 -2.24
N ALA A 33 5.83 -1.87 -1.83
CA ALA A 33 6.90 -2.39 -0.97
C ALA A 33 8.28 -2.26 -1.63
N GLU A 34 8.35 -2.48 -2.94
CA GLU A 34 9.58 -2.30 -3.70
C GLU A 34 10.02 -0.83 -3.75
N THR A 35 9.11 0.10 -4.04
CA THR A 35 9.38 1.55 -4.01
C THR A 35 9.95 1.98 -2.66
N VAL A 36 9.33 1.55 -1.56
CA VAL A 36 9.82 1.85 -0.20
C VAL A 36 11.18 1.20 0.07
N ARG A 37 11.41 -0.03 -0.41
CA ARG A 37 12.67 -0.75 -0.22
C ARG A 37 13.84 -0.12 -0.98
N THR A 38 13.59 0.44 -2.15
CA THR A 38 14.62 1.05 -3.00
C THR A 38 14.87 2.52 -2.69
N ALA A 39 13.98 3.17 -1.93
CA ALA A 39 14.15 4.54 -1.51
C ALA A 39 15.45 4.74 -0.74
N LYS A 40 16.20 5.76 -1.14
CA LYS A 40 17.45 6.14 -0.48
C LYS A 40 17.10 6.81 0.84
N THR A 41 17.56 6.20 1.92
CA THR A 41 17.59 6.85 3.22
C THR A 41 18.76 7.82 3.24
N MET A 42 18.54 9.03 3.72
CA MET A 42 19.63 9.99 3.90
C MET A 42 20.65 9.43 4.90
N ASP A 43 21.91 9.40 4.49
CA ASP A 43 23.00 9.06 5.39
C ASP A 43 23.29 10.26 6.31
N PHE A 44 22.95 10.10 7.59
CA PHE A 44 23.19 11.10 8.61
C PHE A 44 24.63 11.12 9.12
N SER A 45 25.53 10.28 8.60
CA SER A 45 26.93 10.25 9.01
C SER A 45 27.64 11.61 8.92
N ILE A 46 27.14 12.52 8.08
CA ILE A 46 27.66 13.90 7.92
C ILE A 46 27.06 14.93 8.90
N TYR A 47 25.97 14.58 9.58
CA TYR A 47 25.30 15.42 10.57
C TYR A 47 25.60 14.85 11.96
N GLU A 48 26.10 15.67 12.89
CA GLU A 48 26.42 15.21 14.27
C GLU A 48 25.19 14.80 15.10
N GLU A 49 24.00 14.77 14.48
CA GLU A 49 22.73 14.38 15.08
C GLU A 49 22.39 12.94 14.70
N VAL A 50 22.25 12.07 15.71
CA VAL A 50 21.70 10.72 15.53
C VAL A 50 20.18 10.85 15.45
N PRO A 51 19.53 10.48 14.33
CA PRO A 51 18.07 10.47 14.25
C PRO A 51 17.51 9.59 15.35
N SER A 52 16.46 10.08 16.05
CA SER A 52 15.69 9.20 16.93
C SER A 52 15.13 8.03 16.11
N HIS A 53 15.01 6.86 16.72
CA HIS A 53 14.46 5.64 16.11
C HIS A 53 13.02 5.81 15.59
N ASP A 54 12.37 6.91 15.95
CA ASP A 54 11.01 7.26 15.54
C ASP A 54 10.96 8.01 14.19
N TRP A 55 12.09 8.40 13.60
CA TRP A 55 12.14 9.22 12.38
C TRP A 55 12.95 8.55 11.28
N LEU A 56 12.36 8.50 10.08
CA LEU A 56 13.02 8.06 8.86
C LEU A 56 13.22 9.29 7.96
N SER A 57 14.45 9.53 7.50
CA SER A 57 14.69 10.57 6.51
C SER A 57 15.02 9.93 5.18
N ILE A 58 14.22 10.32 4.19
CA ILE A 58 14.19 9.77 2.85
C ILE A 58 14.55 10.91 1.91
N ASP A 59 15.22 10.59 0.81
CA ASP A 59 15.37 11.54 -0.28
C ASP A 59 14.01 12.11 -0.72
N ARG A 60 14.00 13.36 -1.16
CA ARG A 60 12.76 14.04 -1.55
C ARG A 60 12.11 13.39 -2.77
N GLU A 61 12.91 13.01 -3.76
CA GLU A 61 12.40 12.37 -4.99
C GLU A 61 11.81 11.01 -4.66
N ASP A 62 12.50 10.22 -3.83
CA ASP A 62 12.01 8.92 -3.35
C ASP A 62 10.73 9.07 -2.50
N TYR A 63 10.60 10.14 -1.71
CA TYR A 63 9.36 10.44 -0.98
C TYR A 63 8.18 10.71 -1.93
N ASP A 64 8.39 11.48 -2.99
CA ASP A 64 7.36 11.77 -3.98
C ASP A 64 6.91 10.48 -4.70
N GLU A 65 7.84 9.59 -5.05
CA GLU A 65 7.55 8.26 -5.63
C GLU A 65 6.77 7.36 -4.66
N ILE A 66 7.12 7.34 -3.38
CA ILE A 66 6.40 6.59 -2.34
C ILE A 66 4.95 7.10 -2.23
N MET A 67 4.74 8.42 -2.24
CA MET A 67 3.40 9.01 -2.12
C MET A 67 2.54 8.75 -3.35
N GLU A 68 3.12 8.81 -4.55
CA GLU A 68 2.43 8.41 -5.78
C GLU A 68 2.02 6.93 -5.72
N SER A 69 2.94 6.04 -5.34
CA SER A 69 2.66 4.60 -5.20
C SER A 69 1.61 4.31 -4.13
N LEU A 70 1.65 5.03 -3.00
CA LEU A 70 0.66 4.92 -1.93
C LEU A 70 -0.74 5.35 -2.39
N SER A 71 -0.85 6.41 -3.21
CA SER A 71 -2.14 6.86 -3.76
C SER A 71 -2.84 5.78 -4.59
N ASN A 72 -2.07 4.90 -5.24
CA ASN A 72 -2.59 3.78 -6.02
C ASN A 72 -3.12 2.62 -5.15
N LEU A 73 -2.80 2.60 -3.85
CA LEU A 73 -3.32 1.65 -2.86
C LEU A 73 -4.64 2.10 -2.24
N ASP A 74 -4.96 3.40 -2.27
CA ASP A 74 -6.11 4.02 -1.57
C ASP A 74 -7.48 3.64 -2.18
N VAL A 75 -7.51 2.74 -3.17
CA VAL A 75 -8.73 2.27 -3.84
C VAL A 75 -9.68 1.53 -2.88
N TRP A 76 -9.21 1.10 -1.71
CA TRP A 76 -9.99 0.27 -0.80
C TRP A 76 -10.62 1.00 0.40
N ARG A 77 -10.10 2.14 0.85
CA ARG A 77 -10.70 2.94 1.95
C ARG A 77 -10.18 4.38 1.93
N PRO A 78 -10.86 5.33 1.26
CA PRO A 78 -10.50 6.74 1.36
C PRO A 78 -10.58 7.14 2.83
N TRP A 79 -9.43 7.41 3.44
CA TRP A 79 -9.19 7.90 4.81
C TRP A 79 -10.45 8.16 5.65
N SER A 80 -11.19 7.11 6.01
CA SER A 80 -12.45 7.25 6.76
C SER A 80 -12.20 7.44 8.26
N THR A 81 -10.95 7.69 8.63
CA THR A 81 -10.51 7.93 10.00
C THR A 81 -10.24 9.42 10.12
N GLU A 82 -11.13 10.13 10.81
CA GLU A 82 -10.88 11.53 11.17
C GLU A 82 -9.52 11.62 11.87
N ILE A 83 -8.60 12.41 11.29
CA ILE A 83 -7.33 12.72 11.94
C ILE A 83 -7.67 13.61 13.14
N LEU A 84 -7.92 12.99 14.29
CA LEU A 84 -8.14 13.72 15.54
C LEU A 84 -6.83 14.44 15.90
N ARG A 85 -6.84 15.77 15.80
CA ARG A 85 -5.76 16.63 16.31
C ARG A 85 -5.52 16.28 17.77
N ARG A 86 -4.33 15.76 18.09
CA ARG A 86 -3.86 15.64 19.48
C ARG A 86 -3.86 17.04 20.09
N HIS A 87 -4.78 17.29 21.03
CA HIS A 87 -4.72 18.47 21.88
C HIS A 87 -3.57 18.25 22.86
N ASN A 88 -2.51 19.03 22.72
CA ASN A 88 -1.48 19.14 23.76
C ASN A 88 -2.10 19.90 24.94
N ARG A 89 -2.17 19.26 26.10
CA ARG A 89 -2.32 19.91 27.40
C ARG A 89 -0.97 19.98 28.08
#